data_AF-G0MFJ1-F1
#
_entry.id   AF-G0MFJ1-F1
#
_cell.length_a   1.000
_cell.length_b   1.000
_cell.length_c   1.000
_cell.angle_alpha   90.00
_cell.angle_beta   90.00
_cell.angle_gamma   90.00
#
_symmetry.space_group_name_H-M   'P 1'
#
loop_
_entity.id
_entity.type
_entity.pdbx_description
1 polymer ?
#
loop_
_entity_poly.entity_id
_entity_poly.type
_entity_poly.pdbx_seq_one_letter_code
_entity_poly.pdbx_strand_id
1 'polypeptide(L)'
;MPFSKISGVEEVYKYLLEKNILLDRFGLWGLVSQETNVHATQNAISAGHGTTEAERNTELTAVSNVKIYDSRRVKITKSDLNPDGYFDASFLSVPEVNCKYIMTGVPIPSQVPYFWQMVVEQKVPVIVKLTPTIHHLKEYTYFPKQENYKLQCGRYEVKCLKKKSYPSHSYRVLRVSIVSGRDQGHKHDIAHLTLSKWPHEKKFPVADMKQFWKYYTCESCEFHSK
;
A
#
# COMPACT_ATOMS: atom_id res chain seq x y z
N MET A 1 13.65 -5.71 14.77
CA MET A 1 12.51 -6.52 15.23
C MET A 1 12.07 -7.39 14.07
N PRO A 2 11.97 -8.71 14.24
CA PRO A 2 11.42 -9.58 13.19
C PRO A 2 9.94 -9.27 12.97
N PHE A 3 9.51 -9.15 11.73
CA PHE A 3 8.10 -9.06 11.38
C PHE A 3 7.50 -10.48 11.48
N SER A 4 6.33 -10.62 12.11
CA SER A 4 5.67 -11.92 12.25
C SER A 4 5.12 -12.41 10.91
N LYS A 5 5.20 -13.72 10.68
CA LYS A 5 4.60 -14.39 9.52
C LYS A 5 3.07 -14.25 9.58
N ILE A 6 2.45 -13.84 8.48
CA ILE A 6 0.98 -13.75 8.41
C ILE A 6 0.41 -15.14 8.07
N SER A 7 -0.32 -15.74 9.00
CA SER A 7 -0.97 -17.05 8.82
C SER A 7 -2.12 -16.99 7.80
N GLY A 8 -2.32 -18.05 7.00
CA GLY A 8 -3.45 -18.19 6.06
C GLY A 8 -3.25 -17.55 4.68
N VAL A 9 -2.19 -16.74 4.51
CA VAL A 9 -1.94 -16.05 3.23
C VAL A 9 -1.41 -17.00 2.15
N GLU A 10 -0.80 -18.12 2.53
CA GLU A 10 -0.25 -19.09 1.57
C GLU A 10 -1.35 -19.85 0.84
N GLU A 11 -2.38 -20.29 1.55
CA GLU A 11 -3.55 -20.97 0.99
C GLU A 11 -4.30 -20.04 0.04
N VAL A 12 -4.52 -18.79 0.45
CA VAL A 12 -5.14 -17.76 -0.39
C VAL A 12 -4.30 -17.48 -1.64
N TYR A 13 -2.97 -17.37 -1.51
CA TYR A 13 -2.08 -17.19 -2.65
C TYR A 13 -2.14 -18.35 -3.65
N LYS A 14 -2.08 -19.60 -3.18
CA LYS A 14 -2.17 -20.79 -4.03
C LYS A 14 -3.51 -20.83 -4.77
N TYR A 15 -4.61 -20.61 -4.05
CA TYR A 15 -5.96 -20.57 -4.63
C TYR A 15 -6.07 -19.50 -5.73
N LEU A 16 -5.64 -18.27 -5.45
CA LEU A 16 -5.69 -17.17 -6.43
C LEU A 16 -4.78 -17.44 -7.64
N LEU A 17 -3.62 -18.06 -7.43
CA LEU A 17 -2.70 -18.42 -8.51
C LEU A 17 -3.32 -19.49 -9.43
N GLU A 18 -3.94 -20.53 -8.88
CA GLU A 18 -4.63 -21.56 -9.66
C GLU A 18 -5.79 -20.96 -10.46
N LYS A 19 -6.61 -20.11 -9.84
CA LYS A 19 -7.70 -19.40 -10.53
C LYS A 19 -7.15 -18.52 -11.66
N ASN A 20 -6.08 -17.77 -11.43
CA ASN A 20 -5.46 -16.94 -12.45
C ASN A 20 -5.06 -17.75 -13.69
N ILE A 21 -4.42 -18.91 -13.49
CA ILE A 21 -4.02 -19.82 -14.58
C ILE A 21 -5.22 -20.34 -15.36
N LEU A 22 -6.31 -20.72 -14.66
CA LEU A 22 -7.51 -21.22 -15.31
C LEU A 22 -8.23 -20.12 -16.10
N LEU A 23 -8.37 -18.92 -15.53
CA LEU A 23 -9.01 -17.79 -16.21
C LEU A 23 -8.24 -17.36 -17.46
N ASP A 24 -6.90 -17.37 -17.41
CA ASP A 24 -6.06 -17.12 -18.59
C ASP A 24 -6.24 -18.21 -19.64
N ARG A 25 -6.20 -19.49 -19.25
CA ARG A 25 -6.32 -20.63 -20.16
C ARG A 25 -7.63 -20.63 -20.94
N PHE A 26 -8.73 -20.26 -20.28
CA PHE A 26 -10.06 -20.29 -20.87
C PHE A 26 -10.53 -18.91 -21.37
N GLY A 27 -9.71 -17.86 -21.29
CA GLY A 27 -10.08 -16.52 -21.75
C GLY A 27 -11.22 -15.88 -20.97
N LEU A 28 -11.41 -16.24 -19.70
CA LEU A 28 -12.59 -15.89 -18.90
C LEU A 28 -12.49 -14.54 -18.17
N TRP A 29 -11.36 -13.84 -18.25
CA TRP A 29 -11.14 -12.57 -17.56
C TRP A 29 -12.16 -11.48 -17.92
N GLY A 30 -12.61 -11.44 -19.18
CA GLY A 30 -13.63 -10.47 -19.60
C GLY A 30 -14.94 -10.67 -18.83
N LEU A 31 -15.42 -11.92 -18.79
CA LEU A 31 -16.65 -12.29 -18.09
C LEU A 31 -16.52 -12.07 -16.57
N VAL A 32 -15.45 -12.57 -15.96
CA VAL A 32 -15.24 -12.42 -14.51
C VAL A 32 -15.13 -10.96 -14.11
N SER A 33 -14.44 -10.14 -14.90
CA SER A 33 -14.33 -8.69 -14.65
C SER A 33 -15.69 -8.01 -14.72
N GLN A 34 -16.49 -8.32 -15.74
CA GLN A 34 -17.85 -7.78 -15.90
C GLN A 34 -18.73 -8.12 -14.69
N GLU A 35 -18.81 -9.40 -14.33
CA GLU A 35 -19.61 -9.87 -13.20
C GLU A 35 -19.13 -9.26 -11.87
N THR A 36 -17.82 -9.14 -11.67
CA THR A 36 -17.26 -8.52 -10.46
C THR A 36 -17.65 -7.04 -10.37
N ASN A 37 -17.61 -6.30 -11.47
CA ASN A 37 -17.98 -4.88 -11.49
C ASN A 37 -19.47 -4.67 -11.21
N VAL A 38 -20.34 -5.55 -11.73
CA VAL A 38 -21.79 -5.51 -11.44
C VAL A 38 -22.04 -5.72 -9.95
N HIS A 39 -21.47 -6.78 -9.37
CA HIS A 39 -21.61 -7.04 -7.93
C HIS A 39 -21.02 -5.91 -7.06
N ALA A 40 -19.86 -5.37 -7.43
CA ALA A 40 -19.25 -4.25 -6.71
C ALA A 40 -20.15 -3.01 -6.72
N THR A 41 -20.75 -2.70 -7.87
CA THR A 41 -21.68 -1.57 -8.01
C THR A 41 -22.93 -1.77 -7.16
N GLN A 42 -23.53 -2.97 -7.21
CA GLN A 42 -24.71 -3.30 -6.41
C GLN A 42 -24.42 -3.24 -4.90
N ASN A 43 -23.25 -3.72 -4.48
CA ASN A 43 -22.81 -3.66 -3.09
C ASN A 43 -22.61 -2.22 -2.61
N ALA A 44 -22.04 -1.35 -3.45
CA ALA A 44 -21.87 0.06 -3.13
C ALA A 44 -23.23 0.76 -2.92
N ILE A 45 -24.19 0.51 -3.82
CA ILE A 45 -25.56 1.04 -3.71
C ILE A 45 -26.22 0.54 -2.42
N SER A 46 -26.15 -0.77 -2.17
CA SER A 46 -26.79 -1.40 -1.00
C SER A 46 -26.18 -0.94 0.32
N ALA A 47 -24.89 -0.60 0.35
CA ALA A 47 -24.20 -0.04 1.51
C ALA A 47 -24.52 1.44 1.77
N GLY A 48 -25.40 2.05 0.97
CA GLY A 48 -25.78 3.46 1.12
C GLY A 48 -24.64 4.42 0.80
N HIS A 49 -23.61 3.96 0.09
CA HIS A 49 -22.53 4.84 -0.38
C HIS A 49 -23.05 5.68 -1.54
N GLY A 50 -23.72 6.78 -1.20
CA GLY A 50 -24.33 7.71 -2.15
C GLY A 50 -23.30 8.42 -3.04
N THR A 51 -23.78 8.97 -4.15
CA THR A 51 -22.99 9.73 -5.12
C THR A 51 -22.28 10.93 -4.47
N THR A 52 -22.91 11.59 -3.49
CA THR A 52 -22.46 12.85 -2.87
C THR A 52 -21.23 12.73 -1.97
N GLU A 53 -21.05 11.66 -1.18
CA GLU A 53 -19.82 11.45 -0.39
C GLU A 53 -18.63 11.13 -1.29
N ALA A 54 -18.87 10.28 -2.28
CA ALA A 54 -17.88 9.89 -3.26
C ALA A 54 -17.48 11.05 -4.19
N GLU A 55 -18.43 11.91 -4.59
CA GLU A 55 -18.20 13.11 -5.41
C GLU A 55 -17.34 14.13 -4.67
N ARG A 56 -17.61 14.41 -3.38
CA ARG A 56 -16.77 15.31 -2.56
C ARG A 56 -15.32 14.82 -2.44
N ASN A 57 -15.12 13.52 -2.30
CA ASN A 57 -13.78 12.95 -2.15
C ASN A 57 -13.04 12.81 -3.49
N THR A 58 -13.74 12.87 -4.64
CA THR A 58 -13.13 12.69 -5.96
C THR A 58 -12.07 13.75 -6.24
N GLU A 59 -12.31 15.00 -5.84
CA GLU A 59 -11.36 16.12 -5.99
C GLU A 59 -10.13 16.01 -5.09
N LEU A 60 -10.21 15.20 -4.04
CA LEU A 60 -9.15 15.02 -3.04
C LEU A 60 -8.29 13.77 -3.30
N THR A 61 -8.71 12.91 -4.23
CA THR A 61 -7.94 11.71 -4.61
C THR A 61 -6.85 12.03 -5.62
N ALA A 62 -5.71 11.33 -5.51
CA ALA A 62 -4.61 11.50 -6.48
C ALA A 62 -4.90 10.81 -7.83
N VAL A 63 -6.02 10.08 -7.95
CA VAL A 63 -6.39 9.26 -9.11
C VAL A 63 -7.82 9.60 -9.54
N SER A 64 -7.99 10.12 -10.75
CA SER A 64 -9.33 10.43 -11.27
C SER A 64 -10.24 9.20 -11.27
N ASN A 65 -11.50 9.40 -10.91
CA ASN A 65 -12.55 8.37 -10.84
C ASN A 65 -12.41 7.31 -9.74
N VAL A 66 -11.52 7.50 -8.75
CA VAL A 66 -11.49 6.66 -7.55
C VAL A 66 -12.35 7.29 -6.45
N LYS A 67 -13.30 6.52 -5.93
CA LYS A 67 -14.25 6.95 -4.89
C LYS A 67 -13.89 6.26 -3.58
N ILE A 68 -13.46 7.02 -2.57
CA ILE A 68 -13.28 6.50 -1.21
C ILE A 68 -14.55 6.76 -0.39
N TYR A 69 -15.09 5.68 0.18
CA TYR A 69 -16.22 5.74 1.09
C TYR A 69 -15.79 6.19 2.49
N ASP A 70 -16.51 7.15 3.06
CA ASP A 70 -16.18 7.72 4.38
C ASP A 70 -16.18 6.66 5.50
N SER A 71 -17.02 5.63 5.37
CA SER A 71 -17.09 4.49 6.30
C SER A 71 -15.80 3.66 6.38
N ARG A 72 -15.01 3.63 5.30
CA ARG A 72 -13.75 2.87 5.22
C ARG A 72 -12.52 3.76 5.25
N ARG A 73 -12.70 5.08 5.27
CA ARG A 73 -11.60 6.05 5.21
C ARG A 73 -10.71 5.93 6.45
N VAL A 74 -9.40 5.97 6.22
CA VAL A 74 -8.43 6.16 7.30
C VAL A 74 -8.48 7.63 7.73
N LYS A 75 -8.81 7.88 8.99
CA LYS A 75 -8.84 9.23 9.58
C LYS A 75 -7.51 9.47 10.28
N ILE A 76 -6.81 10.53 9.88
CA ILE A 76 -5.59 10.99 10.56
C ILE A 76 -5.91 12.15 11.50
N THR A 77 -5.03 12.42 12.47
CA THR A 77 -5.23 13.53 13.40
C THR A 77 -5.32 14.87 12.66
N LYS A 78 -6.35 15.65 13.02
CA LYS A 78 -6.61 16.97 12.44
C LYS A 78 -5.48 17.96 12.76
N SER A 79 -5.28 18.92 11.87
CA SER A 79 -4.35 20.03 12.05
C SER A 79 -4.85 21.27 11.33
N ASP A 80 -4.22 22.43 11.56
CA ASP A 80 -4.61 23.68 10.88
C ASP A 80 -4.51 23.58 9.36
N LEU A 81 -3.58 22.77 8.84
CA LEU A 81 -3.41 22.50 7.41
C LEU A 81 -4.30 21.37 6.87
N ASN A 82 -4.91 20.59 7.76
CA ASN A 82 -5.81 19.48 7.42
C ASN A 82 -6.91 19.33 8.50
N PRO A 83 -7.89 20.25 8.52
CA PRO A 83 -8.90 20.34 9.58
C PRO A 83 -9.88 19.16 9.58
N ASP A 84 -9.97 18.43 8.47
CA ASP A 84 -10.83 17.25 8.33
C ASP A 84 -10.09 15.93 8.56
N GLY A 85 -8.77 15.99 8.75
CA GLY A 85 -7.93 14.80 8.90
C GLY A 85 -8.06 13.88 7.68
N TYR A 86 -8.14 14.46 6.49
CA TYR A 86 -8.32 13.74 5.24
C TYR A 86 -6.98 13.25 4.70
N PHE A 87 -6.93 11.98 4.32
CA PHE A 87 -5.88 11.40 3.49
C PHE A 87 -6.53 10.33 2.62
N ASP A 88 -6.09 10.23 1.36
CA ASP A 88 -6.65 9.34 0.34
C ASP A 88 -6.25 7.88 0.59
N ALA A 89 -6.78 7.32 1.69
CA ALA A 89 -6.53 5.97 2.14
C ALA A 89 -7.78 5.32 2.75
N SER A 90 -7.91 4.01 2.55
CA SER A 90 -9.03 3.21 3.06
C SER A 90 -8.56 1.92 3.72
N PHE A 91 -9.28 1.49 4.74
CA PHE A 91 -9.14 0.16 5.31
C PHE A 91 -9.76 -0.87 4.38
N LEU A 92 -9.00 -1.92 4.11
CA LEU A 92 -9.44 -3.11 3.41
C LEU A 92 -9.43 -4.30 4.39
N SER A 93 -10.56 -5.01 4.41
CA SER A 93 -10.71 -6.29 5.09
C SER A 93 -10.89 -7.38 4.05
N VAL A 94 -10.10 -8.44 4.18
CA VAL A 94 -10.19 -9.66 3.36
C VAL A 94 -10.63 -10.77 4.31
N PRO A 95 -11.88 -11.23 4.27
CA PRO A 95 -12.41 -12.19 5.25
C PRO A 95 -11.57 -13.46 5.41
N GLU A 96 -10.96 -13.92 4.31
CA GLU A 96 -10.14 -15.12 4.24
C GLU A 96 -8.75 -14.94 4.86
N VAL A 97 -8.35 -13.71 5.19
CA VAL A 97 -7.05 -13.39 5.78
C VAL A 97 -7.25 -12.58 7.06
N ASN A 98 -6.70 -13.08 8.17
CA ASN A 98 -6.70 -12.34 9.44
C ASN A 98 -5.64 -11.22 9.45
N CYS A 99 -5.70 -10.33 8.45
CA CYS A 99 -4.82 -9.19 8.29
C CYS A 99 -5.63 -7.96 7.92
N LYS A 100 -5.27 -6.81 8.52
CA LYS A 100 -5.85 -5.51 8.19
C LYS A 100 -4.95 -4.82 7.17
N TYR A 101 -5.54 -4.33 6.10
CA TYR A 101 -4.81 -3.64 5.04
C TYR A 101 -5.24 -2.17 4.98
N ILE A 102 -4.31 -1.32 4.58
CA ILE A 102 -4.59 0.06 4.19
C ILE A 102 -4.22 0.18 2.71
N MET A 103 -5.19 0.58 1.89
CA MET A 103 -4.97 0.90 0.48
C MET A 103 -4.93 2.42 0.32
N THR A 104 -3.94 2.91 -0.43
CA THR A 104 -3.75 4.34 -0.73
C THR A 104 -3.18 4.47 -2.14
N GLY A 105 -3.49 5.60 -2.79
CA GLY A 105 -2.77 6.02 -4.00
C GLY A 105 -1.30 6.36 -3.71
N VAL A 106 -0.52 6.61 -4.76
CA VAL A 106 0.84 7.15 -4.61
C VAL A 106 0.72 8.60 -4.13
N PRO A 107 1.29 8.96 -2.96
CA PRO A 107 1.15 10.32 -2.45
C PRO A 107 1.88 11.30 -3.38
N ILE A 108 1.18 12.35 -3.81
CA ILE A 108 1.80 13.50 -4.48
C ILE A 108 2.65 14.30 -3.46
N PRO A 109 3.58 15.18 -3.91
CA PRO A 109 4.51 15.86 -3.00
C PRO A 109 3.87 16.56 -1.79
N SER A 110 2.73 17.24 -1.98
CA SER A 110 2.00 17.93 -0.91
C SER A 110 1.36 16.97 0.11
N GLN A 111 1.14 15.71 -0.25
CA GLN A 111 0.48 14.70 0.59
C GLN A 111 1.47 13.78 1.32
N VAL A 112 2.77 13.85 1.00
CA VAL A 112 3.80 13.02 1.65
C VAL A 112 3.81 13.15 3.19
N PRO A 113 3.65 14.34 3.80
CA PRO A 113 3.56 14.45 5.26
C PRO A 113 2.35 13.68 5.84
N TYR A 114 1.20 13.72 5.18
CA TYR A 114 -0.01 13.01 5.61
C TYR A 114 0.11 11.50 5.45
N PHE A 115 0.80 11.03 4.41
CA PHE A 115 1.16 9.61 4.27
C PHE A 115 1.98 9.11 5.47
N TRP A 116 3.02 9.86 5.86
CA TRP A 116 3.85 9.45 7.01
C TRP A 116 3.14 9.60 8.35
N GLN A 117 2.26 10.59 8.49
CA GLN A 117 1.36 10.69 9.64
C GLN A 117 0.48 9.46 9.77
N MET A 118 -0.18 9.04 8.67
CA MET A 118 -1.00 7.84 8.64
C MET A 118 -0.19 6.59 9.03
N VAL A 119 1.02 6.43 8.48
CA VAL A 119 1.90 5.29 8.79
C VAL A 119 2.23 5.22 10.28
N VAL A 120 2.54 6.35 10.92
CA VAL A 120 2.87 6.42 12.35
C VAL A 120 1.62 6.18 13.21
N GLU A 121 0.53 6.90 12.96
CA GLU A 121 -0.69 6.82 13.77
C GLU A 121 -1.33 5.43 13.72
N GLN A 122 -1.33 4.80 12.54
CA GLN A 122 -1.84 3.45 12.35
C GLN A 122 -0.81 2.35 12.66
N LYS A 123 0.40 2.74 13.14
CA LYS A 123 1.50 1.83 13.51
C LYS A 123 1.83 0.82 12.41
N VAL A 124 1.82 1.26 11.16
CA VAL A 124 1.98 0.40 9.97
C VAL A 124 3.37 -0.25 9.96
N PRO A 125 3.50 -1.58 10.09
CA PRO A 125 4.81 -2.23 10.18
C PRO A 125 5.43 -2.48 8.79
N VAL A 126 4.60 -2.59 7.75
CA VAL A 126 5.03 -2.96 6.39
C VAL A 126 4.34 -2.07 5.37
N ILE A 127 5.11 -1.50 4.45
CA ILE A 127 4.62 -0.79 3.26
C ILE A 127 4.96 -1.64 2.04
N VAL A 128 3.93 -1.99 1.26
CA VAL A 128 4.08 -2.66 -0.03
C VAL A 128 3.79 -1.67 -1.15
N LYS A 129 4.81 -1.38 -1.96
CA LYS A 129 4.71 -0.51 -3.12
C LYS A 129 4.66 -1.36 -4.39
N LEU A 130 3.45 -1.48 -4.95
CA LEU A 130 3.22 -2.05 -6.27
C LEU A 130 3.39 -0.91 -7.28
N THR A 131 4.48 -0.86 -8.06
CA THR A 131 4.64 0.22 -9.05
C THR A 131 4.90 -0.36 -10.44
N PRO A 132 4.06 -0.08 -11.44
CA PRO A 132 4.56 0.20 -12.78
C PRO A 132 5.19 1.60 -12.73
N THR A 133 6.42 1.77 -13.19
CA THR A 133 7.12 3.06 -13.08
C THR A 133 6.38 4.15 -13.84
N ILE A 134 5.62 5.02 -13.17
CA ILE A 134 4.98 6.18 -13.82
C ILE A 134 6.10 7.17 -14.15
N HIS A 135 6.38 7.33 -15.45
CA HIS A 135 7.51 8.12 -15.96
C HIS A 135 7.51 9.58 -15.49
N HIS A 136 6.36 10.15 -15.16
CA HIS A 136 6.18 11.56 -14.80
C HIS A 136 6.40 11.88 -13.30
N LEU A 137 6.52 10.86 -12.43
CA LEU A 137 6.76 11.03 -10.99
C LEU A 137 8.14 10.50 -10.56
N LYS A 138 9.05 10.28 -11.51
CA LYS A 138 10.36 9.67 -11.25
C LYS A 138 11.23 10.46 -10.26
N GLU A 139 11.03 11.77 -10.17
CA GLU A 139 11.81 12.67 -9.33
C GLU A 139 11.31 12.73 -7.88
N TYR A 140 10.00 12.63 -7.65
CA TYR A 140 9.41 12.76 -6.31
C TYR A 140 9.11 11.40 -5.69
N THR A 141 9.73 11.12 -4.56
CA THR A 141 9.47 9.90 -3.78
C THR A 141 9.13 10.25 -2.34
N TYR A 142 8.19 9.53 -1.75
CA TYR A 142 7.87 9.62 -0.32
C TYR A 142 8.92 8.94 0.58
N PHE A 143 9.94 8.29 0.01
CA PHE A 143 10.94 7.53 0.76
C PHE A 143 12.36 7.75 0.19
N PRO A 144 13.41 7.65 1.02
CA PRO A 144 14.80 7.70 0.57
C PRO A 144 15.17 6.51 -0.32
N LYS A 145 15.71 6.78 -1.52
CA LYS A 145 16.04 5.74 -2.51
C LYS A 145 17.29 4.94 -2.17
N GLN A 146 18.24 5.52 -1.44
CA GLN A 146 19.54 4.95 -1.08
C GLN A 146 19.67 4.72 0.42
N GLU A 147 20.50 3.75 0.81
CA GLU A 147 20.82 3.48 2.21
C GLU A 147 21.57 4.65 2.84
N ASN A 148 21.34 4.90 4.14
CA ASN A 148 21.86 6.02 4.92
C ASN A 148 21.36 7.43 4.53
N TYR A 149 20.60 7.55 3.43
CA TYR A 149 19.94 8.80 3.07
C TYR A 149 18.69 9.03 3.91
N LYS A 150 18.37 10.31 4.08
CA LYS A 150 17.18 10.78 4.78
C LYS A 150 16.35 11.71 3.90
N LEU A 151 15.04 11.70 4.15
CA LEU A 151 14.07 12.56 3.50
C LEU A 151 13.27 13.29 4.58
N GLN A 152 13.18 14.61 4.48
CA GLN A 152 12.33 15.42 5.34
C GLN A 152 10.92 15.49 4.76
N CYS A 153 9.91 15.27 5.59
CA CYS A 153 8.49 15.20 5.22
C CYS A 153 7.65 15.94 6.27
N GLY A 154 7.63 17.28 6.23
CA GLY A 154 6.99 18.07 7.28
C GLY A 154 7.67 17.85 8.64
N ARG A 155 6.92 17.39 9.66
CA ARG A 155 7.46 17.04 10.99
C ARG A 155 8.09 15.66 11.09
N TYR A 156 8.13 14.90 10.00
CA TYR A 156 8.68 13.55 9.94
C TYR A 156 10.02 13.55 9.19
N GLU A 157 11.01 12.84 9.73
CA GLU A 157 12.25 12.52 9.01
C GLU A 157 12.27 11.01 8.74
N VAL A 158 12.46 10.62 7.47
CA VAL A 158 12.47 9.22 7.04
C VAL A 158 13.87 8.86 6.60
N LYS A 159 14.51 7.95 7.34
CA LYS A 159 15.86 7.46 7.03
C LYS A 159 15.81 6.04 6.47
N CYS A 160 16.57 5.78 5.41
CA CYS A 160 16.83 4.42 4.95
C CYS A 160 17.95 3.81 5.80
N LEU A 161 17.64 2.83 6.64
CA LEU A 161 18.65 2.14 7.45
C LEU A 161 19.33 1.01 6.69
N LYS A 162 18.62 0.38 5.76
CA LYS A 162 19.11 -0.75 4.98
C LYS A 162 18.43 -0.81 3.63
N LYS A 163 19.14 -1.20 2.59
CA LYS A 163 18.56 -1.48 1.27
C LYS A 163 19.16 -2.75 0.66
N LYS A 164 18.28 -3.59 0.12
CA LYS A 164 18.64 -4.71 -0.76
C LYS A 164 17.87 -4.61 -2.07
N SER A 165 18.55 -4.82 -3.17
CA SER A 165 17.96 -4.78 -4.51
C SER A 165 18.07 -6.14 -5.16
N TYR A 166 16.99 -6.56 -5.80
CA TYR A 166 16.89 -7.79 -6.59
C TYR A 166 16.38 -7.44 -7.99
N PRO A 167 16.46 -8.35 -8.96
CA PRO A 167 16.01 -8.07 -10.33
C PRO A 167 14.54 -7.64 -10.45
N SER A 168 13.66 -8.15 -9.59
CA SER A 168 12.20 -7.95 -9.65
C SER A 168 11.65 -7.04 -8.54
N HIS A 169 12.41 -6.88 -7.46
CA HIS A 169 11.96 -6.19 -6.26
C HIS A 169 13.11 -5.54 -5.49
N SER A 170 12.78 -4.66 -4.54
CA SER A 170 13.73 -4.17 -3.56
C SER A 170 13.10 -4.14 -2.18
N TYR A 171 13.97 -4.28 -1.19
CA TYR A 171 13.63 -4.26 0.22
C TYR A 171 14.40 -3.11 0.88
N ARG A 172 13.72 -2.38 1.78
CA ARG A 172 14.36 -1.39 2.65
C ARG A 172 13.85 -1.53 4.08
N VAL A 173 14.70 -1.18 5.03
CA VAL A 173 14.28 -0.83 6.39
C VAL A 173 14.27 0.69 6.45
N LEU A 174 13.09 1.26 6.68
CA LEU A 174 12.91 2.69 6.86
C LEU A 174 12.67 2.98 8.35
N ARG A 175 13.25 4.07 8.84
CA ARG A 175 12.93 4.61 10.16
C ARG A 175 12.30 5.97 9.97
N VAL A 176 11.05 6.12 10.40
CA VAL A 176 10.42 7.43 10.53
C VAL A 176 10.65 7.95 11.95
N SER A 177 11.08 9.20 12.07
CA SER A 177 11.26 9.89 13.34
C SER A 177 10.41 11.15 13.35
N ILE A 178 9.74 11.43 14.46
CA ILE A 178 9.06 12.71 14.67
C ILE A 178 10.12 13.72 15.15
N VAL A 179 10.38 14.76 14.37
CA VAL A 179 11.47 15.73 14.65
C VAL A 179 10.99 17.01 15.32
N SER A 180 9.68 17.25 15.38
CA SER A 180 9.09 18.42 16.04
C SER A 180 7.70 18.13 16.61
N GLY A 181 7.23 19.00 17.51
CA GLY A 181 5.95 18.87 18.20
C GLY A 181 6.03 18.03 19.47
N ARG A 182 4.86 17.72 20.06
CA ARG A 182 4.78 17.06 21.39
C ARG A 182 5.42 15.66 21.42
N ASP A 183 5.34 14.95 20.30
CA ASP A 183 5.81 13.56 20.17
C ASP A 183 7.24 13.46 19.61
N GLN A 184 8.01 14.56 19.69
CA GLN A 184 9.39 14.60 19.20
C GLN A 184 10.23 13.48 19.82
N GLY A 185 11.02 12.83 18.98
CA GLY A 185 11.86 11.70 19.37
C GLY A 185 11.20 10.34 19.22
N HIS A 186 9.88 10.27 19.02
CA HIS A 186 9.22 9.02 18.66
C HIS A 186 9.77 8.47 17.33
N LYS A 187 10.02 7.16 17.30
CA LYS A 187 10.59 6.45 16.16
C LYS A 187 9.77 5.21 15.87
N HIS A 188 9.58 4.94 14.60
CA HIS A 188 8.89 3.75 14.11
C HIS A 188 9.68 3.16 12.94
N ASP A 189 9.95 1.85 12.99
CA ASP A 189 10.69 1.13 11.96
C ASP A 189 9.72 0.37 11.07
N ILE A 190 9.90 0.49 9.76
CA ILE A 190 8.98 0.00 8.74
C ILE A 190 9.75 -0.80 7.70
N ALA A 191 9.26 -1.99 7.37
CA ALA A 191 9.72 -2.70 6.18
C ALA A 191 9.06 -2.11 4.94
N HIS A 192 9.87 -1.72 3.96
CA HIS A 192 9.39 -1.20 2.68
C HIS A 192 9.75 -2.18 1.56
N LEU A 193 8.72 -2.76 0.97
CA LEU A 193 8.82 -3.74 -0.11
C LEU A 193 8.35 -3.08 -1.39
N THR A 194 9.23 -3.00 -2.39
CA THR A 194 8.87 -2.47 -3.71
C THR A 194 8.95 -3.56 -4.76
N LEU A 195 7.86 -3.78 -5.49
CA LEU A 195 7.86 -4.58 -6.71
C LEU A 195 8.15 -3.66 -7.90
N SER A 196 9.29 -3.89 -8.55
CA SER A 196 9.85 -2.98 -9.56
C SER A 196 9.44 -3.35 -10.99
N LYS A 197 9.03 -4.60 -11.21
CA LYS A 197 8.71 -5.16 -12.53
C LYS A 197 7.25 -5.60 -12.65
N TRP A 198 6.33 -4.85 -12.04
CA TRP A 198 4.91 -5.08 -12.36
C TRP A 198 4.70 -4.62 -13.82
N PRO A 199 4.41 -5.52 -14.77
CA PRO A 199 4.30 -5.16 -16.17
C PRO A 199 3.19 -4.13 -16.35
N HIS A 200 3.39 -3.18 -17.27
CA HIS A 200 2.32 -2.29 -17.72
C HIS A 200 1.19 -3.09 -18.39
N GLU A 201 1.49 -4.30 -18.86
CA GLU A 201 0.51 -5.24 -19.37
C GLU A 201 -0.40 -5.70 -18.23
N LYS A 202 -1.71 -5.78 -18.50
CA LYS A 202 -2.79 -6.14 -17.56
C LYS A 202 -2.71 -7.60 -17.03
N LYS A 203 -1.53 -8.21 -17.04
CA LYS A 203 -1.30 -9.58 -16.60
C LYS A 203 -0.58 -9.58 -15.27
N PHE A 204 -1.07 -10.42 -14.36
CA PHE A 204 -0.45 -10.64 -13.07
C PHE A 204 0.96 -11.22 -13.26
N PRO A 205 2.02 -10.61 -12.70
CA PRO A 205 3.39 -11.07 -12.92
C PRO A 205 3.69 -12.32 -12.07
N VAL A 206 3.23 -13.48 -12.53
CA VAL A 206 3.33 -14.76 -11.80
C VAL A 206 4.77 -15.06 -11.36
N ALA A 207 5.76 -14.87 -12.24
CA ALA A 207 7.16 -15.19 -11.93
C ALA A 207 7.75 -14.27 -10.86
N ASP A 208 7.58 -12.95 -11.00
CA ASP A 208 8.06 -11.97 -10.02
C ASP A 208 7.35 -12.14 -8.67
N MET A 209 6.05 -12.42 -8.68
CA MET A 209 5.27 -12.67 -7.46
C MET A 209 5.68 -13.97 -6.76
N LYS A 210 6.01 -15.04 -7.50
CA LYS A 210 6.57 -16.26 -6.90
C LYS A 210 7.91 -15.99 -6.21
N GLN A 211 8.78 -15.20 -6.85
CA GLN A 211 10.07 -14.84 -6.28
C GLN A 211 9.91 -13.96 -5.02
N PHE A 212 9.01 -12.97 -5.09
CA PHE A 212 8.64 -12.15 -3.95
C PHE A 212 8.07 -12.97 -2.80
N TRP A 213 7.12 -13.88 -3.09
CA TRP A 213 6.49 -14.74 -2.10
C TRP A 213 7.50 -15.64 -1.39
N LYS A 214 8.44 -16.22 -2.13
CA LYS A 214 9.54 -17.02 -1.56
C LYS A 214 10.41 -16.19 -0.62
N TYR A 215 10.68 -14.92 -0.94
CA TYR A 215 11.45 -14.04 -0.07
C TYR A 215 10.66 -13.62 1.18
N TYR A 216 9.38 -13.28 1.01
CA TYR A 216 8.50 -12.86 2.09
C TYR A 216 8.28 -13.98 3.11
N THR A 217 8.13 -15.23 2.67
CA THR A 217 7.85 -16.38 3.55
C THR A 217 9.09 -17.11 4.07
N CYS A 218 10.28 -16.73 3.61
CA CYS A 218 11.55 -17.35 3.98
C CYS A 218 11.91 -17.04 5.44
N GLU A 219 11.94 -18.08 6.28
CA GLU A 219 12.19 -17.98 7.72
C GLU A 219 13.63 -17.57 8.06
N SER A 220 14.58 -17.93 7.19
CA SER A 220 15.98 -17.50 7.26
C SER A 220 16.20 -16.08 6.70
N CYS A 221 15.16 -15.45 6.17
CA CYS A 221 15.28 -14.11 5.63
C CYS A 221 15.22 -13.10 6.79
N GLU A 222 16.05 -12.07 6.70
CA GLU A 222 16.22 -11.03 7.73
C GLU A 222 14.93 -10.30 8.13
N PHE A 223 13.88 -10.50 7.35
CA PHE A 223 12.53 -10.01 7.60
C PHE A 223 11.88 -10.69 8.83
N HIS A 224 12.23 -11.96 9.09
CA HIS A 224 11.68 -12.80 10.17
C HIS A 224 12.75 -13.27 11.16
N SER A 225 14.04 -13.10 10.87
CA SER A 225 15.11 -13.50 11.77
C SER A 225 15.19 -12.55 12.98
N LYS A 226 15.21 -13.14 14.18
CA LYS A 226 15.35 -12.47 15.48
C LYS A 226 16.59 -11.57 15.56
#